data_AF-A0AAD8BKU6-F1
#
_entry.id   AF-A0AAD8BKU6-F1
#
_cell.length_a   1.000
_cell.length_b   1.000
_cell.length_c   1.000
_cell.angle_alpha   90.00
_cell.angle_beta   90.00
_cell.angle_gamma   90.00
#
_symmetry.space_group_name_H-M   'P 1'
#
loop_
_entity.id
_entity.type
_entity.pdbx_description
1 polymer ?
#
loop_
_entity_poly.entity_id
_entity_poly.type
_entity_poly.pdbx_seq_one_letter_code
_entity_poly.pdbx_strand_id
1 'polypeptide(L)'
;MAAVEEVVYHGTWKITECVTVAGVVEITGIEGQKKKNTSATSPNVNITEFILDENGDVSWQVPDEAEPLPFFNCETYEICPAAGVEPALLKFIGTYAGHVVEFKVNISDDLMLLTYEKCCILQCQKVSSGPRKDDKPYSFLNALEHGYFSDVILRADTGKEFKAHSIILKLSAPELDWTAIITPLTGLPEDVLQTTLHYLYAECLPQGLSETTAQKCIKMVGKMPGFVKFGQLCETFLKNTALTQQMKTLVSDIHACADRINDIFGGTAGEEGHETVTLEGTMWSNPAKLCYSFRQALREEAIGKCIT
;
A
#
# COMPACT_ATOMS: atom_id res chain seq x y z
N MET A 1 4.10 43.39 3.16
CA MET A 1 3.75 43.10 1.76
C MET A 1 4.40 41.81 1.28
N ALA A 2 5.71 41.57 1.52
CA ALA A 2 6.37 40.30 1.16
C ALA A 2 5.68 39.02 1.68
N ALA A 3 5.30 38.99 2.97
CA ALA A 3 4.67 37.81 3.58
C ALA A 3 3.28 37.42 3.01
N VAL A 4 2.64 38.27 2.20
CA VAL A 4 1.34 37.95 1.57
C VAL A 4 1.52 37.27 0.20
N GLU A 5 2.66 37.50 -0.45
CA GLU A 5 2.97 36.93 -1.76
C GLU A 5 3.48 35.48 -1.66
N GLU A 6 4.21 35.13 -0.60
CA GLU A 6 4.73 33.77 -0.37
C GLU A 6 3.62 32.73 -0.11
N VAL A 7 2.52 33.14 0.54
CA VAL A 7 1.37 32.27 0.87
C VAL A 7 0.74 31.64 -0.38
N VAL A 8 0.85 32.31 -1.53
CA VAL A 8 0.31 31.82 -2.80
C VAL A 8 1.01 30.52 -3.25
N TYR A 9 2.31 30.39 -2.93
CA TYR A 9 3.14 29.26 -3.30
C TYR A 9 2.96 28.07 -2.35
N HIS A 10 2.54 28.29 -1.10
CA HIS A 10 2.42 27.22 -0.12
C HIS A 10 1.35 26.20 -0.49
N GLY A 11 1.62 24.94 -0.14
CA GLY A 11 0.72 23.81 -0.29
C GLY A 11 1.24 22.72 -1.20
N THR A 12 0.37 21.76 -1.51
CA THR A 12 0.68 20.63 -2.37
C THR A 12 0.38 20.98 -3.82
N TRP A 13 1.37 20.74 -4.69
CA TRP A 13 1.29 20.97 -6.12
C TRP A 13 1.55 19.66 -6.85
N LYS A 14 0.74 19.41 -7.87
CA LYS A 14 0.78 18.20 -8.68
C LYS A 14 1.27 18.54 -10.08
N ILE A 15 2.33 17.90 -10.56
CA ILE A 15 2.82 18.09 -11.93
C ILE A 15 1.86 17.35 -12.88
N THR A 16 1.14 18.12 -13.69
CA THR A 16 0.16 17.60 -14.65
C THR A 16 0.73 17.42 -16.04
N GLU A 17 1.69 18.26 -16.45
CA GLU A 17 2.29 18.22 -17.78
C GLU A 17 3.75 18.70 -17.72
N CYS A 18 4.60 18.16 -18.60
CA CYS A 18 5.96 18.61 -18.85
C CYS A 18 6.15 18.81 -20.36
N VAL A 19 6.50 20.01 -20.80
CA VAL A 19 6.70 20.35 -22.21
C VAL A 19 8.15 20.72 -22.44
N THR A 20 8.87 19.98 -23.29
CA THR A 20 10.25 20.33 -23.64
C THR A 20 10.31 21.42 -24.71
N VAL A 21 11.26 22.36 -24.60
CA VAL A 21 11.34 23.55 -25.47
C VAL A 21 11.83 23.22 -26.90
N ALA A 22 12.28 21.98 -27.16
CA ALA A 22 12.65 21.50 -28.49
C ALA A 22 11.45 21.19 -29.41
N GLY A 23 10.22 21.51 -28.98
CA GLY A 23 9.00 21.29 -29.76
C GLY A 23 8.55 19.83 -29.83
N VAL A 24 9.30 18.92 -29.19
CA VAL A 24 8.80 17.59 -28.88
C VAL A 24 8.01 17.72 -27.59
N VAL A 25 6.69 17.65 -27.71
CA VAL A 25 5.85 17.26 -26.57
C VAL A 25 6.19 15.80 -26.29
N GLU A 26 7.31 15.57 -25.62
CA GLU A 26 7.53 14.32 -24.93
C GLU A 26 6.53 14.36 -23.80
N ILE A 27 5.43 13.64 -24.00
CA ILE A 27 4.69 13.05 -22.90
C ILE A 27 5.70 12.06 -22.28
N THR A 28 6.67 12.58 -21.54
CA THR A 28 7.40 11.81 -20.53
C THR A 28 6.32 11.09 -19.75
N GLY A 29 6.48 9.79 -19.51
CA GLY A 29 5.40 8.84 -19.15
C GLY A 29 4.52 9.20 -17.95
N ILE A 30 3.73 10.26 -18.09
CA ILE A 30 2.96 10.96 -17.05
C ILE A 30 1.47 11.02 -17.43
N GLU A 31 1.09 10.69 -18.67
CA GLU A 31 -0.31 10.34 -18.97
C GLU A 31 -0.43 9.11 -19.87
N GLY A 32 -1.27 8.19 -19.41
CA GLY A 32 -1.67 6.98 -20.11
C GLY A 32 -2.24 7.28 -21.49
N GLN A 33 -2.09 6.28 -22.36
CA GLN A 33 -2.72 6.18 -23.66
C GLN A 33 -4.15 6.76 -23.64
N LYS A 34 -4.43 7.73 -24.52
CA LYS A 34 -5.78 7.94 -25.06
C LYS A 34 -6.24 6.65 -25.75
N LYS A 35 -6.76 5.69 -24.97
CA LYS A 35 -7.59 4.62 -25.49
C LYS A 35 -8.96 5.23 -25.80
N LYS A 36 -9.23 5.33 -27.10
CA LYS A 36 -10.59 5.37 -27.65
C LYS A 36 -11.47 4.36 -26.91
N ASN A 37 -12.58 4.85 -26.38
CA ASN A 37 -13.84 4.16 -26.12
C ASN A 37 -13.77 2.66 -25.79
N THR A 38 -13.83 2.32 -24.50
CA THR A 38 -14.77 1.33 -23.94
C THR A 38 -14.60 1.22 -22.41
N SER A 39 -15.73 1.39 -21.71
CA SER A 39 -16.09 0.89 -20.37
C SER A 39 -14.99 0.52 -19.35
N ALA A 40 -15.04 1.25 -18.21
CA ALA A 40 -14.73 0.79 -16.85
C ALA A 40 -13.34 0.17 -16.58
N THR A 41 -12.36 1.00 -16.18
CA THR A 41 -11.21 0.60 -15.34
C THR A 41 -10.66 1.84 -14.58
N SER A 42 -10.20 1.61 -13.35
CA SER A 42 -9.77 2.54 -12.28
C SER A 42 -8.83 3.71 -12.69
N PRO A 43 -8.93 4.93 -12.12
CA PRO A 43 -8.22 6.13 -12.59
C PRO A 43 -6.99 6.53 -11.74
N ASN A 44 -6.17 5.58 -11.27
CA ASN A 44 -4.91 5.93 -10.60
C ASN A 44 -3.77 5.90 -11.63
N VAL A 45 -3.55 7.02 -12.29
CA VAL A 45 -2.30 7.33 -13.00
C VAL A 45 -1.29 7.85 -11.96
N ASN A 46 -0.08 7.31 -11.96
CA ASN A 46 1.03 7.69 -11.09
C ASN A 46 1.48 9.11 -11.43
N ILE A 47 1.25 10.07 -10.54
CA ILE A 47 1.53 11.49 -10.82
C ILE A 47 2.44 12.04 -9.72
N THR A 48 3.47 12.80 -10.13
CA THR A 48 4.44 13.42 -9.23
C THR A 48 3.85 14.63 -8.52
N GLU A 49 3.94 14.64 -7.19
CA GLU A 49 3.49 15.74 -6.33
C GLU A 49 4.68 16.32 -5.56
N PHE A 50 4.62 17.62 -5.24
CA PHE A 50 5.57 18.27 -4.33
C PHE A 50 4.84 19.20 -3.37
N ILE A 51 5.41 19.42 -2.19
CA ILE A 51 4.82 20.22 -1.13
C ILE A 51 5.79 21.34 -0.81
N LEU A 52 5.34 22.59 -0.93
CA LEU A 52 6.06 23.78 -0.48
C LEU A 52 5.51 24.19 0.87
N ASP A 53 6.34 24.05 1.91
CA ASP A 53 5.94 24.39 3.28
C ASP A 53 6.28 25.86 3.63
N GLU A 54 5.80 26.34 4.77
CA GLU A 54 6.03 27.72 5.20
C GLU A 54 7.45 27.95 5.77
N ASN A 55 8.20 26.87 6.03
CA ASN A 55 9.54 26.92 6.62
C ASN A 55 10.65 26.97 5.55
N GLY A 56 10.30 26.84 4.26
CA GLY A 56 11.24 26.81 3.15
C GLY A 56 11.69 25.40 2.77
N ASP A 57 11.05 24.35 3.29
CA ASP A 57 11.29 22.97 2.92
C ASP A 57 10.39 22.56 1.73
N VAL A 58 10.96 21.73 0.86
CA VAL A 58 10.21 21.05 -0.20
C VAL A 58 10.28 19.55 0.02
N SER A 59 9.12 18.88 -0.09
CA SER A 59 9.06 17.42 -0.11
C SER A 59 8.47 16.93 -1.43
N TRP A 60 9.05 15.86 -1.96
CA TRP A 60 8.67 15.28 -3.25
C TRP A 60 8.03 13.91 -3.05
N GLN A 61 6.93 13.66 -3.76
CA GLN A 61 6.30 12.35 -3.90
C GLN A 61 6.45 11.94 -5.36
N VAL A 62 7.52 11.19 -5.62
CA VAL A 62 7.90 10.73 -6.97
C VAL A 62 7.58 9.23 -7.07
N PRO A 63 6.86 8.78 -8.11
CA PRO A 63 6.64 7.36 -8.36
C PRO A 63 7.95 6.61 -8.61
N ASP A 64 8.03 5.35 -8.17
CA ASP A 64 9.23 4.50 -8.32
C ASP A 64 9.63 4.28 -9.79
N GLU A 65 8.69 4.40 -10.74
CA GLU A 65 8.93 4.23 -12.18
C GLU A 65 9.30 5.53 -12.90
N ALA A 66 9.35 6.67 -12.21
CA ALA A 66 9.62 7.96 -12.84
C ALA A 66 11.10 8.13 -13.21
N GLU A 67 11.38 8.75 -14.35
CA GLU A 67 12.74 9.13 -14.71
C GLU A 67 13.30 10.16 -13.70
N PRO A 68 14.53 9.99 -13.20
CA PRO A 68 15.09 10.88 -12.21
C PRO A 68 15.36 12.25 -12.82
N LEU A 69 14.61 13.26 -12.40
CA LEU A 69 14.86 14.66 -12.73
C LEU A 69 15.75 15.31 -11.65
N PRO A 70 16.63 16.26 -12.04
CA PRO A 70 17.63 16.83 -11.14
C PRO A 70 17.03 17.57 -9.93
N PHE A 71 15.76 17.99 -10.01
CA PHE A 71 15.07 18.71 -8.94
C PHE A 71 14.31 17.80 -7.96
N PHE A 72 14.13 16.50 -8.24
CA PHE A 72 13.45 15.57 -7.32
C PHE A 72 14.20 15.33 -6.00
N ASN A 73 15.48 15.70 -5.94
CA ASN A 73 16.32 15.57 -4.75
C ASN A 73 16.54 16.91 -4.04
N CYS A 74 15.79 17.96 -4.40
CA CYS A 74 15.85 19.21 -3.68
C CYS A 74 15.04 19.11 -2.38
N GLU A 75 15.60 19.63 -1.28
CA GLU A 75 15.01 19.54 0.06
C GLU A 75 14.51 20.89 0.56
N THR A 76 15.02 21.99 -0.01
CA THR A 76 14.63 23.36 0.36
C THR A 76 14.32 24.19 -0.88
N TYR A 77 13.57 25.27 -0.68
CA TYR A 77 13.23 26.22 -1.73
C TYR A 77 13.33 27.68 -1.27
N GLU A 78 13.54 28.58 -2.22
CA GLU A 78 13.54 30.03 -2.01
C GLU A 78 12.70 30.71 -3.09
N ILE A 79 11.91 31.71 -2.70
CA ILE A 79 11.15 32.56 -3.62
C ILE A 79 11.85 33.90 -3.75
N CYS A 80 12.26 34.24 -4.97
CA CYS A 80 12.68 35.61 -5.30
C CYS A 80 11.47 36.33 -5.93
N PRO A 81 10.87 37.32 -5.25
CA PRO A 81 9.71 38.04 -5.78
C PRO A 81 10.07 38.81 -7.05
N ALA A 82 9.06 39.07 -7.88
CA ALA A 82 9.24 39.81 -9.12
C ALA A 82 9.80 41.23 -8.87
N ALA A 83 10.86 41.60 -9.59
CA ALA A 83 11.49 42.91 -9.47
C ALA A 83 11.36 43.68 -10.80
N GLY A 84 10.42 44.62 -10.86
CA GLY A 84 10.21 45.45 -12.04
C GLY A 84 9.63 44.67 -13.22
N VAL A 85 10.46 44.38 -14.23
CA VAL A 85 10.08 43.66 -15.46
C VAL A 85 10.44 42.16 -15.37
N GLU A 86 11.22 41.76 -14.35
CA GLU A 86 11.62 40.37 -14.19
C GLU A 86 10.53 39.54 -13.46
N PRO A 87 10.23 38.31 -13.93
CA PRO A 87 9.26 37.44 -13.28
C PRO A 87 9.78 36.94 -11.93
N ALA A 88 8.86 36.49 -11.07
CA ALA A 88 9.23 35.81 -9.84
C ALA A 88 9.97 34.50 -10.14
N LEU A 89 10.93 34.15 -9.28
CA LEU A 89 11.75 32.95 -9.40
C LEU A 89 11.50 32.03 -8.20
N LEU A 90 11.40 30.73 -8.48
CA LEU A 90 11.37 29.67 -7.48
C LEU A 90 12.64 28.85 -7.64
N LYS A 91 13.47 28.86 -6.61
CA LYS A 91 14.75 28.16 -6.59
C LYS A 91 14.62 26.92 -5.73
N PHE A 92 14.86 25.76 -6.29
CA PHE A 92 14.98 24.51 -5.55
C PHE A 92 16.46 24.24 -5.26
N ILE A 93 16.78 23.97 -4.00
CA ILE A 93 18.15 23.82 -3.52
C ILE A 93 18.34 22.38 -3.04
N GLY A 94 19.26 21.67 -3.71
CA GLY A 94 19.65 20.30 -3.35
C GLY A 94 20.82 20.24 -2.36
N THR A 95 20.85 19.19 -1.55
CA THR A 95 21.91 18.94 -0.55
C THR A 95 23.21 18.42 -1.18
N TYR A 96 23.14 17.80 -2.37
CA TYR A 96 24.31 17.29 -3.08
C TYR A 96 24.86 18.33 -4.07
N ALA A 97 26.10 18.78 -3.84
CA ALA A 97 26.88 19.69 -4.69
C ALA A 97 26.34 21.14 -4.87
N GLY A 98 25.33 21.57 -4.09
CA GLY A 98 24.84 22.95 -4.12
C GLY A 98 24.16 23.34 -5.44
N HIS A 99 23.65 22.35 -6.18
CA HIS A 99 22.88 22.59 -7.39
C HIS A 99 21.60 23.34 -7.03
N VAL A 100 21.45 24.52 -7.63
CA VAL A 100 20.24 25.34 -7.55
C VAL A 100 19.51 25.23 -8.88
N VAL A 101 18.29 24.70 -8.85
CA VAL A 101 17.42 24.63 -10.02
C VAL A 101 16.45 25.81 -9.95
N GLU A 102 16.61 26.75 -10.88
CA GLU A 102 15.84 27.99 -10.90
C GLU A 102 14.72 27.95 -11.94
N PHE A 103 13.49 28.12 -11.49
CA PHE A 103 12.31 28.21 -12.35
C PHE A 103 11.77 29.63 -12.37
N LYS A 104 11.42 30.12 -13.57
CA LYS A 104 10.53 31.28 -13.70
C LYS A 104 9.12 30.83 -13.39
N VAL A 105 8.46 31.53 -12.47
CA VAL A 105 7.14 31.13 -11.98
C VAL A 105 6.07 32.10 -12.42
N ASN A 106 4.97 31.53 -12.92
CA ASN A 106 3.73 32.24 -13.17
C ASN A 106 2.59 31.48 -12.50
N ILE A 107 1.93 32.11 -11.52
CA ILE A 107 0.79 31.52 -10.80
C ILE A 107 -0.48 32.25 -11.20
N SER A 108 -1.51 31.48 -11.54
CA SER A 108 -2.87 31.94 -11.77
C SER A 108 -3.82 31.00 -11.03
N ASP A 109 -4.39 31.47 -9.92
CA ASP A 109 -5.27 30.69 -9.04
C ASP A 109 -4.62 29.35 -8.61
N ASP A 110 -5.21 28.22 -9.00
CA ASP A 110 -4.74 26.87 -8.68
C ASP A 110 -3.75 26.31 -9.73
N LEU A 111 -3.23 27.14 -10.64
CA LEU A 111 -2.27 26.74 -11.66
C LEU A 111 -0.93 27.46 -11.46
N MET A 112 0.15 26.68 -11.43
CA MET A 112 1.52 27.16 -11.36
C MET A 112 2.28 26.66 -12.59
N LEU A 113 2.83 27.59 -13.36
CA LEU A 113 3.71 27.29 -14.49
C LEU A 113 5.15 27.53 -14.06
N LEU A 114 5.96 26.47 -14.08
CA LEU A 114 7.38 26.51 -13.79
C LEU A 114 8.17 26.37 -15.09
N THR A 115 8.83 27.45 -15.50
CA THR A 115 9.65 27.46 -16.73
C THR A 115 11.12 27.32 -16.38
N TYR A 116 11.73 26.21 -16.78
CA TYR A 116 13.16 25.94 -16.63
C TYR A 116 13.90 26.26 -17.93
N GLU A 117 14.39 27.50 -18.02
CA GLU A 117 15.13 28.03 -19.16
C GLU A 117 14.63 27.52 -20.55
N LYS A 118 15.53 27.04 -21.41
CA LYS A 118 15.24 26.42 -22.72
C LYS A 118 15.12 24.89 -22.63
N CYS A 119 14.85 24.36 -21.44
CA CYS A 119 14.77 22.93 -21.22
C CYS A 119 13.31 22.48 -21.24
N CYS A 120 12.52 22.89 -20.25
CA CYS A 120 11.14 22.47 -20.12
C CYS A 120 10.25 23.47 -19.40
N ILE A 121 8.94 23.28 -19.56
CA ILE A 121 7.88 23.96 -18.82
C ILE A 121 7.09 22.88 -18.08
N LEU A 122 6.98 23.00 -16.76
CA LEU A 122 6.12 22.16 -15.94
C LEU A 122 4.82 22.89 -15.66
N GLN A 123 3.71 22.22 -15.93
CA GLN A 123 2.38 22.69 -15.54
C GLN A 123 1.96 21.98 -14.26
N CYS A 124 1.81 22.74 -13.19
CA CYS A 124 1.46 22.26 -11.87
C CYS A 124 0.05 22.73 -11.48
N GLN A 125 -0.72 21.83 -10.87
CA GLN A 125 -2.04 22.13 -10.34
C GLN A 125 -2.02 22.04 -8.82
N LYS A 126 -2.60 23.04 -8.14
CA LYS A 126 -2.74 23.04 -6.69
C LYS A 126 -3.69 21.93 -6.28
N VAL A 127 -3.21 21.04 -5.43
CA VAL A 127 -4.05 20.00 -4.85
C VAL A 127 -4.81 20.64 -3.71
N SER A 128 -6.12 20.86 -3.90
CA SER A 128 -7.01 21.21 -2.81
C SER A 128 -6.81 20.19 -1.70
N SER A 129 -6.56 20.63 -0.48
CA SER A 129 -6.42 19.78 0.70
C SER A 129 -7.70 18.96 0.91
N GLY A 130 -7.77 17.82 0.22
CA GLY A 130 -8.67 16.74 0.58
C GLY A 130 -8.29 16.21 1.96
N PRO A 131 -9.17 15.41 2.61
CA PRO A 131 -8.87 14.85 3.91
C PRO A 131 -7.50 14.15 3.86
N ARG A 132 -6.63 14.51 4.80
CA ARG A 132 -5.24 14.05 4.90
C ARG A 132 -5.16 12.54 4.68
N LYS A 133 -4.23 12.09 3.83
CA LYS A 133 -3.97 10.65 3.58
C LYS A 133 -3.50 9.89 4.82
N ASP A 134 -3.16 10.57 5.92
CA ASP A 134 -2.70 9.97 7.18
C ASP A 134 -3.71 9.99 8.34
N ASP A 135 -4.91 10.53 8.16
CA ASP A 135 -5.94 10.38 9.19
C ASP A 135 -6.44 8.93 9.13
N LYS A 136 -5.83 8.05 9.95
CA LYS A 136 -6.46 6.78 10.34
C LYS A 136 -7.93 7.10 10.61
N PRO A 137 -8.88 6.30 10.08
CA PRO A 137 -10.30 6.57 10.31
C PRO A 137 -10.52 6.75 11.81
N TYR A 138 -11.11 7.88 12.18
CA TYR A 138 -11.40 8.19 13.57
C TYR A 138 -12.18 7.02 14.18
N SER A 139 -11.68 6.47 15.27
CA SER A 139 -12.32 5.34 15.96
C SER A 139 -12.31 5.56 17.47
N PHE A 140 -13.28 4.94 18.13
CA PHE A 140 -13.39 4.98 19.59
C PHE A 140 -12.53 3.93 20.29
N LEU A 141 -11.61 3.27 19.57
CA LEU A 141 -10.75 2.21 20.13
C LEU A 141 -9.94 2.69 21.33
N ASN A 142 -9.39 3.90 21.28
CA ASN A 142 -8.66 4.48 22.41
C ASN A 142 -9.54 4.59 23.67
N ALA A 143 -10.82 4.95 23.51
CA ALA A 143 -11.75 5.02 24.63
C ALA A 143 -12.09 3.62 25.20
N LEU A 144 -12.18 2.60 24.34
CA LEU A 144 -12.36 1.20 24.75
C LEU A 144 -11.13 0.68 25.51
N GLU A 145 -9.92 0.88 24.98
CA GLU A 145 -8.68 0.35 25.55
C GLU A 145 -8.36 0.95 26.92
N HIS A 146 -8.59 2.26 27.07
CA HIS A 146 -8.30 2.97 28.31
C HIS A 146 -9.52 3.06 29.25
N GLY A 147 -10.70 2.65 28.79
CA GLY A 147 -11.95 2.71 29.55
C GLY A 147 -12.40 4.14 29.88
N TYR A 148 -12.10 5.12 29.02
CA TYR A 148 -12.49 6.51 29.25
C TYR A 148 -13.99 6.71 29.13
N PHE A 149 -14.65 7.19 30.19
CA PHE A 149 -16.11 7.43 30.19
C PHE A 149 -16.98 6.19 30.00
N SER A 150 -16.46 5.00 30.31
CA SER A 150 -17.22 3.75 30.25
C SER A 150 -18.36 3.72 31.27
N ASP A 151 -19.53 3.26 30.86
CA ASP A 151 -20.74 3.11 31.68
C ASP A 151 -21.22 1.64 31.77
N VAL A 152 -20.57 0.72 31.05
CA VAL A 152 -20.88 -0.72 31.05
C VAL A 152 -19.62 -1.54 31.28
N ILE A 153 -19.76 -2.63 32.04
CA ILE A 153 -18.69 -3.60 32.26
C ILE A 153 -19.14 -4.97 31.73
N LEU A 154 -18.37 -5.52 30.81
CA LEU A 154 -18.53 -6.87 30.29
C LEU A 154 -17.45 -7.76 30.91
N ARG A 155 -17.84 -8.96 31.37
CA ARG A 155 -16.89 -9.88 32.00
C ARG A 155 -16.67 -11.10 31.12
N ALA A 156 -15.42 -11.43 30.83
CA ALA A 156 -15.04 -12.66 30.15
C ALA A 156 -15.23 -13.89 31.04
N ASP A 157 -15.17 -15.08 30.45
CA ASP A 157 -15.18 -16.36 31.18
C ASP A 157 -14.04 -16.51 32.20
N THR A 158 -12.87 -15.92 31.92
CA THR A 158 -11.72 -15.84 32.83
C THR A 158 -11.93 -14.90 34.01
N GLY A 159 -13.01 -14.10 34.00
CA GLY A 159 -13.27 -13.05 34.98
C GLY A 159 -12.66 -11.69 34.61
N LYS A 160 -11.90 -11.59 33.52
CA LYS A 160 -11.36 -10.30 33.03
C LYS A 160 -12.49 -9.34 32.67
N GLU A 161 -12.36 -8.09 33.09
CA GLU A 161 -13.35 -7.04 32.85
C GLU A 161 -12.97 -6.17 31.65
N PHE A 162 -13.97 -5.86 30.82
CA PHE A 162 -13.89 -4.96 29.68
C PHE A 162 -14.83 -3.79 29.91
N LYS A 163 -14.26 -2.59 30.01
CA LYS A 163 -14.99 -1.34 30.19
C LYS A 163 -15.45 -0.81 28.83
N ALA A 164 -16.76 -0.68 28.65
CA ALA A 164 -17.38 -0.32 27.38
C ALA A 164 -18.43 0.79 27.55
N HIS A 165 -18.95 1.26 26.42
CA HIS A 165 -19.90 2.36 26.31
C HIS A 165 -21.23 1.83 25.78
N SER A 166 -22.29 1.89 26.61
CA SER A 166 -23.63 1.44 26.27
C SER A 166 -24.13 2.08 24.98
N ILE A 167 -23.80 3.35 24.74
CA ILE A 167 -24.20 4.09 23.56
C ILE A 167 -23.59 3.49 22.29
N ILE A 168 -22.30 3.14 22.30
CA ILE A 168 -21.62 2.54 21.14
C ILE A 168 -22.20 1.13 20.90
N LEU A 169 -22.35 0.33 21.95
CA LEU A 169 -22.91 -1.03 21.84
C LEU A 169 -24.33 -1.02 21.24
N LYS A 170 -25.20 -0.11 21.71
CA LYS A 170 -26.56 0.07 21.19
C LYS A 170 -26.62 0.57 19.76
N LEU A 171 -25.68 1.43 19.35
CA LEU A 171 -25.60 1.91 17.97
C LEU A 171 -25.10 0.82 17.01
N SER A 172 -24.09 0.05 17.44
CA SER A 172 -23.46 -0.96 16.59
C SER A 172 -24.26 -2.26 16.49
N ALA A 173 -25.04 -2.62 17.51
CA ALA A 173 -25.92 -3.80 17.50
C ALA A 173 -27.23 -3.50 18.27
N PRO A 174 -28.15 -2.72 17.67
CA PRO A 174 -29.41 -2.31 18.30
C PRO A 174 -30.38 -3.46 18.56
N GLU A 175 -30.19 -4.62 17.92
CA GLU A 175 -31.04 -5.80 18.09
C GLU A 175 -30.81 -6.53 19.42
N LEU A 176 -29.74 -6.18 20.14
CA LEU A 176 -29.42 -6.77 21.44
C LEU A 176 -29.89 -5.89 22.60
N ASP A 177 -30.44 -6.53 23.63
CA ASP A 177 -30.81 -5.84 24.86
C ASP A 177 -29.57 -5.64 25.76
N TRP A 178 -28.88 -4.53 25.54
CA TRP A 178 -27.74 -4.10 26.35
C TRP A 178 -28.10 -3.66 27.78
N THR A 179 -29.38 -3.64 28.14
CA THR A 179 -29.87 -3.27 29.48
C THR A 179 -30.31 -4.48 30.31
N ALA A 180 -30.21 -5.69 29.75
CA ALA A 180 -30.51 -6.92 30.44
C ALA A 180 -29.62 -7.12 31.68
N ILE A 181 -30.13 -7.85 32.68
CA ILE A 181 -29.41 -8.18 33.93
C ILE A 181 -28.05 -8.84 33.62
N ILE A 182 -28.03 -9.72 32.61
CA ILE A 182 -26.80 -10.27 32.05
C ILE A 182 -26.60 -9.59 30.70
N THR A 183 -25.68 -8.64 30.66
CA THR A 183 -25.36 -7.89 29.45
C THR A 183 -24.89 -8.85 28.35
N PRO A 184 -25.37 -8.70 27.10
CA PRO A 184 -24.92 -9.50 25.97
C PRO A 184 -23.40 -9.56 25.86
N LEU A 185 -22.87 -10.67 25.34
CA LEU A 185 -21.44 -10.98 25.22
C LEU A 185 -20.69 -11.29 26.55
N THR A 186 -21.34 -11.09 27.71
CA THR A 186 -20.76 -11.52 29.00
C THR A 186 -20.59 -13.05 29.04
N GLY A 187 -19.44 -13.51 29.53
CA GLY A 187 -19.07 -14.92 29.62
C GLY A 187 -18.44 -15.49 28.34
N LEU A 188 -18.19 -14.67 27.32
CA LEU A 188 -17.40 -15.09 26.17
C LEU A 188 -15.90 -15.23 26.53
N PRO A 189 -15.16 -16.08 25.80
CA PRO A 189 -13.70 -16.13 25.87
C PRO A 189 -13.08 -14.75 25.66
N GLU A 190 -12.02 -14.46 26.41
CA GLU A 190 -11.34 -13.17 26.37
C GLU A 190 -10.96 -12.71 24.95
N ASP A 191 -10.40 -13.61 24.14
CA ASP A 191 -9.98 -13.35 22.76
C ASP A 191 -11.18 -13.01 21.85
N VAL A 192 -12.28 -13.73 22.03
CA VAL A 192 -13.54 -13.50 21.28
C VAL A 192 -14.17 -12.18 21.70
N LEU A 193 -14.25 -11.90 23.01
CA LEU A 193 -14.84 -10.67 23.54
C LEU A 193 -14.05 -9.45 23.10
N GLN A 194 -12.71 -9.48 23.19
CA GLN A 194 -11.84 -8.41 22.72
C GLN A 194 -12.01 -8.15 21.22
N THR A 195 -12.02 -9.22 20.41
CA THR A 195 -12.21 -9.11 18.95
C THR A 195 -13.57 -8.53 18.59
N THR A 196 -14.62 -8.97 19.30
CA THR A 196 -15.99 -8.49 19.08
C THR A 196 -16.12 -7.02 19.47
N LEU A 197 -15.54 -6.61 20.60
CA LEU A 197 -15.55 -5.21 21.02
C LEU A 197 -14.74 -4.32 20.09
N HIS A 198 -13.59 -4.77 19.59
CA HIS A 198 -12.84 -4.05 18.57
C HIS A 198 -13.70 -3.78 17.34
N TYR A 199 -14.40 -4.81 16.84
CA TYR A 199 -15.32 -4.66 15.71
C TYR A 199 -16.45 -3.65 15.98
N LEU A 200 -17.07 -3.69 17.16
CA LEU A 200 -18.16 -2.75 17.49
C LEU A 200 -17.69 -1.28 17.54
N TYR A 201 -16.39 -1.02 17.72
CA TYR A 201 -15.81 0.32 17.86
C TYR A 201 -15.10 0.85 16.62
N ALA A 202 -14.70 -0.04 15.72
CA ALA A 202 -13.91 0.29 14.53
C ALA A 202 -14.45 -0.30 13.21
N GLU A 203 -15.52 -1.09 13.28
CA GLU A 203 -16.13 -1.81 12.15
C GLU A 203 -15.15 -2.68 11.33
N CYS A 204 -14.03 -3.06 11.93
CA CYS A 204 -12.98 -3.88 11.32
C CYS A 204 -12.48 -4.97 12.27
N LEU A 205 -11.64 -5.87 11.77
CA LEU A 205 -11.00 -6.91 12.58
C LEU A 205 -9.70 -6.38 13.17
N PRO A 206 -9.34 -6.77 14.41
CA PRO A 206 -8.09 -6.34 15.03
C PRO A 206 -6.87 -6.88 14.28
N GLN A 207 -5.79 -6.09 14.30
CA GLN A 207 -4.49 -6.55 13.80
C GLN A 207 -4.00 -7.75 14.63
N GLY A 208 -3.40 -8.72 13.95
CA GLY A 208 -2.88 -9.94 14.60
C GLY A 208 -3.97 -10.94 15.02
N LEU A 209 -5.20 -10.82 14.51
CA LEU A 209 -6.24 -11.82 14.71
C LEU A 209 -5.74 -13.21 14.28
N SER A 210 -5.93 -14.21 15.15
CA SER A 210 -5.58 -15.60 14.83
C SER A 210 -6.74 -16.33 14.14
N GLU A 211 -6.43 -17.34 13.32
CA GLU A 211 -7.45 -18.19 12.68
C GLU A 211 -8.35 -18.90 13.72
N THR A 212 -7.76 -19.33 14.85
CA THR A 212 -8.51 -20.01 15.92
C THR A 212 -9.50 -19.07 16.59
N THR A 213 -9.09 -17.83 16.88
CA THR A 213 -9.98 -16.80 17.44
C THR A 213 -11.06 -16.39 16.44
N ALA A 214 -10.73 -16.22 15.16
CA ALA A 214 -11.71 -15.92 14.12
C ALA A 214 -12.78 -17.02 14.00
N GLN A 215 -12.38 -18.28 14.05
CA GLN A 215 -13.31 -19.42 14.01
C GLN A 215 -14.25 -19.45 15.22
N LYS A 216 -13.74 -19.14 16.42
CA LYS A 216 -14.55 -18.99 17.63
C LYS A 216 -15.53 -17.82 17.50
N CYS A 217 -15.09 -16.68 16.97
CA CYS A 217 -15.95 -15.50 16.74
C CYS A 217 -17.16 -15.84 15.85
N ILE A 218 -16.93 -16.54 14.73
CA ILE A 218 -18.02 -17.01 13.85
C ILE A 218 -18.98 -17.94 14.62
N LYS A 219 -18.44 -18.89 15.37
CA LYS A 219 -19.23 -19.91 16.06
C LYS A 219 -20.08 -19.33 17.20
N MET A 220 -19.52 -18.41 17.98
CA MET A 220 -20.11 -17.92 19.23
C MET A 220 -20.89 -16.63 19.04
N VAL A 221 -20.47 -15.75 18.13
CA VAL A 221 -21.02 -14.40 17.96
C VAL A 221 -21.64 -14.20 16.58
N GLY A 222 -21.07 -14.76 15.52
CA GLY A 222 -21.51 -14.51 14.13
C GLY A 222 -22.96 -14.92 13.81
N LYS A 223 -23.61 -15.70 14.69
CA LYS A 223 -25.03 -16.08 14.58
C LYS A 223 -25.97 -15.22 15.43
N MET A 224 -25.45 -14.33 16.26
CA MET A 224 -26.24 -13.43 17.08
C MET A 224 -26.87 -12.32 16.20
N PRO A 225 -28.08 -11.83 16.56
CA PRO A 225 -28.65 -10.64 15.93
C PRO A 225 -27.65 -9.46 15.96
N GLY A 226 -27.57 -8.70 14.88
CA GLY A 226 -26.62 -7.59 14.73
C GLY A 226 -25.19 -7.98 14.30
N PHE A 227 -24.81 -9.26 14.34
CA PHE A 227 -23.42 -9.71 14.07
C PHE A 227 -23.21 -10.44 12.75
N VAL A 228 -24.17 -10.38 11.82
CA VAL A 228 -24.05 -11.07 10.51
C VAL A 228 -22.83 -10.57 9.72
N LYS A 229 -22.63 -9.26 9.65
CA LYS A 229 -21.48 -8.65 8.96
C LYS A 229 -20.15 -9.01 9.63
N PHE A 230 -20.13 -9.07 10.97
CA PHE A 230 -18.97 -9.51 11.72
C PHE A 230 -18.57 -10.95 11.38
N GLY A 231 -19.56 -11.87 11.36
CA GLY A 231 -19.34 -13.25 10.94
C GLY A 231 -18.75 -13.34 9.53
N GLN A 232 -19.31 -12.58 8.58
CA GLN A 232 -18.81 -12.52 7.19
C GLN A 232 -17.38 -11.98 7.09
N LEU A 233 -17.02 -10.98 7.91
CA LEU A 233 -15.65 -10.46 7.97
C LEU A 233 -14.68 -11.53 8.48
N CYS A 234 -15.02 -12.25 9.54
CA CYS A 234 -14.18 -13.35 10.05
C CYS A 234 -14.04 -14.48 9.01
N GLU A 235 -15.12 -14.84 8.30
CA GLU A 235 -15.06 -15.84 7.23
C GLU A 235 -14.15 -15.40 6.07
N THR A 236 -14.25 -14.12 5.70
CA THR A 236 -13.40 -13.53 4.65
C THR A 236 -11.94 -13.52 5.07
N PHE A 237 -11.66 -13.17 6.33
CA PHE A 237 -10.32 -13.25 6.90
C PHE A 237 -9.74 -14.67 6.79
N LEU A 238 -10.50 -15.70 7.19
CA LEU A 238 -10.04 -17.10 7.10
C LEU A 238 -9.74 -17.52 5.65
N LYS A 239 -10.59 -17.13 4.70
CA LYS A 239 -10.35 -17.38 3.26
C LYS A 239 -9.08 -16.70 2.76
N ASN A 240 -8.88 -15.43 3.10
CA ASN A 240 -7.70 -14.67 2.68
C ASN A 240 -6.40 -15.20 3.30
N THR A 241 -6.45 -15.66 4.55
CA THR A 241 -5.30 -16.28 5.21
C THR A 241 -4.94 -17.61 4.54
N ALA A 242 -5.94 -18.45 4.22
CA ALA A 242 -5.72 -19.71 3.50
C ALA A 242 -5.13 -19.47 2.09
N LEU A 243 -5.66 -18.50 1.34
CA LEU A 243 -5.12 -18.11 0.03
C LEU A 243 -3.68 -17.62 0.12
N THR A 244 -3.37 -16.80 1.13
CA THR A 244 -2.00 -16.31 1.37
C THR A 244 -1.04 -17.47 1.66
N GLN A 245 -1.48 -18.46 2.44
CA GLN A 245 -0.68 -19.64 2.74
C GLN A 245 -0.45 -20.49 1.48
N GLN A 246 -1.48 -20.67 0.64
CA GLN A 246 -1.35 -21.36 -0.64
C GLN A 246 -0.35 -20.65 -1.57
N MET A 247 -0.39 -19.32 -1.64
CA MET A 247 0.55 -18.55 -2.45
C MET A 247 1.99 -18.71 -1.94
N LYS A 248 2.21 -18.68 -0.62
CA LYS A 248 3.53 -18.93 -0.02
C LYS A 248 4.06 -20.32 -0.34
N THR A 249 3.21 -21.35 -0.23
CA THR A 249 3.57 -22.72 -0.59
C THR A 249 3.95 -22.79 -2.08
N LEU A 250 3.15 -22.20 -2.97
CA LEU A 250 3.43 -22.18 -4.39
C LEU A 250 4.77 -21.51 -4.72
N VAL A 251 5.08 -20.38 -4.09
CA VAL A 251 6.37 -19.69 -4.25
C VAL A 251 7.52 -20.58 -3.77
N SER A 252 7.35 -21.24 -2.61
CA SER A 252 8.33 -22.20 -2.10
C SER A 252 8.56 -23.37 -3.07
N ASP A 253 7.50 -23.88 -3.69
CA ASP A 253 7.58 -24.97 -4.67
C ASP A 253 8.31 -24.53 -5.94
N ILE A 254 8.06 -23.30 -6.41
CA ILE A 254 8.77 -22.70 -7.54
C ILE A 254 10.28 -22.57 -7.24
N HIS A 255 10.64 -22.09 -6.05
CA HIS A 255 12.05 -22.03 -5.62
C HIS A 255 12.68 -23.43 -5.59
N ALA A 256 12.02 -24.42 -5.00
CA ALA A 256 12.51 -25.80 -4.96
C ALA A 256 12.64 -26.44 -6.35
N CYS A 257 11.78 -26.07 -7.31
CA CYS A 257 11.94 -26.48 -8.71
C CYS A 257 13.14 -25.81 -9.38
N ALA A 258 13.34 -24.50 -9.16
CA ALA A 258 14.46 -23.76 -9.71
C ALA A 258 15.80 -24.29 -9.18
N ASP A 259 15.90 -24.60 -7.89
CA ASP A 259 17.10 -25.19 -7.29
C ASP A 259 17.41 -26.56 -7.89
N ARG A 260 16.39 -27.42 -8.07
CA ARG A 260 16.57 -28.71 -8.75
C ARG A 260 17.03 -28.57 -10.21
N ILE A 261 16.53 -27.56 -10.92
CA ILE A 261 17.00 -27.24 -12.28
C ILE A 261 18.47 -26.80 -12.22
N ASN A 262 18.82 -25.89 -11.31
CA ASN A 262 20.21 -25.46 -11.12
C ASN A 262 21.14 -26.62 -10.76
N ASP A 263 20.71 -27.60 -9.96
CA ASP A 263 21.52 -28.79 -9.67
C ASP A 263 21.73 -29.67 -10.92
N ILE A 264 20.70 -29.80 -11.77
CA ILE A 264 20.77 -30.59 -13.01
C ILE A 264 21.65 -29.91 -14.07
N PHE A 265 21.63 -28.58 -14.15
CA PHE A 265 22.34 -27.79 -15.18
C PHE A 265 23.67 -27.18 -14.70
N GLY A 266 23.83 -26.99 -13.40
CA GLY A 266 24.99 -26.37 -12.73
C GLY A 266 26.07 -27.37 -12.32
N GLY A 267 25.92 -28.65 -12.68
CA GLY A 267 26.99 -29.64 -12.58
C GLY A 267 28.15 -29.31 -13.52
N THR A 268 29.05 -28.42 -13.09
CA THR A 268 30.53 -28.54 -13.04
C THR A 268 31.18 -27.16 -12.84
N ALA A 269 31.70 -26.88 -11.64
CA ALA A 269 32.87 -26.01 -11.42
C ALA A 269 33.36 -26.11 -9.96
N GLY A 270 34.54 -26.71 -9.75
CA GLY A 270 35.24 -26.83 -8.46
C GLY A 270 35.74 -28.25 -8.22
N GLU A 271 36.84 -28.65 -8.88
CA GLU A 271 38.16 -28.92 -8.26
C GLU A 271 38.11 -30.15 -7.34
N GLU A 272 38.68 -31.31 -7.70
CA GLU A 272 40.13 -31.59 -7.72
C GLU A 272 40.51 -32.75 -8.69
N GLY A 273 41.69 -32.63 -9.30
CA GLY A 273 42.60 -33.77 -9.53
C GLY A 273 42.16 -34.98 -10.36
N HIS A 274 42.47 -34.94 -11.66
CA HIS A 274 42.98 -36.07 -12.46
C HIS A 274 42.20 -37.41 -12.41
N GLU A 275 41.21 -37.57 -13.29
CA GLU A 275 41.06 -38.79 -14.11
C GLU A 275 40.09 -38.52 -15.26
N THR A 276 40.54 -38.78 -16.48
CA THR A 276 39.72 -38.77 -17.69
C THR A 276 38.71 -39.91 -17.62
N VAL A 277 37.55 -39.65 -17.05
CA VAL A 277 36.38 -40.53 -17.21
C VAL A 277 35.61 -40.04 -18.42
N THR A 278 35.68 -40.85 -19.48
CA THR A 278 34.89 -40.74 -20.70
C THR A 278 33.42 -40.49 -20.38
N LEU A 279 32.93 -39.33 -20.78
CA LEU A 279 31.55 -38.87 -20.58
C LEU A 279 30.58 -39.56 -21.59
N GLU A 280 30.60 -40.89 -21.67
CA GLU A 280 29.50 -41.65 -22.27
C GLU A 280 28.42 -41.82 -21.20
N GLY A 281 27.44 -40.92 -21.18
CA GLY A 281 26.28 -41.10 -20.29
C GLY A 281 25.56 -39.84 -19.82
N THR A 282 25.95 -38.65 -20.27
CA THR A 282 25.14 -37.46 -19.96
C THR A 282 23.84 -37.52 -20.74
N MET A 283 22.74 -37.34 -20.00
CA MET A 283 21.35 -37.18 -20.47
C MET A 283 21.18 -36.13 -21.59
N TRP A 284 22.23 -35.36 -21.87
CA TRP A 284 22.34 -34.33 -22.89
C TRP A 284 22.74 -34.86 -24.27
N SER A 285 23.25 -36.09 -24.35
CA SER A 285 23.54 -36.76 -25.64
C SER A 285 22.27 -37.20 -26.37
N ASN A 286 21.11 -37.19 -25.70
CA ASN A 286 19.85 -37.62 -26.29
C ASN A 286 18.69 -36.68 -25.93
N PRO A 287 18.42 -35.65 -26.75
CA PRO A 287 17.35 -34.68 -26.51
C PRO A 287 15.95 -35.34 -26.43
N ALA A 288 15.75 -36.53 -27.03
CA ALA A 288 14.51 -37.27 -26.89
C ALA A 288 14.32 -37.86 -25.48
N LYS A 289 15.38 -38.30 -24.81
CA LYS A 289 15.32 -38.74 -23.41
C LYS A 289 15.05 -37.56 -22.48
N LEU A 290 15.64 -36.40 -22.75
CA LEU A 290 15.42 -35.19 -21.95
C LEU A 290 13.97 -34.69 -22.07
N CYS A 291 13.44 -34.66 -23.30
CA CYS A 291 12.04 -34.31 -23.56
C CYS A 291 11.06 -35.34 -22.95
N TYR A 292 11.42 -36.62 -22.96
CA TYR A 292 10.66 -37.68 -22.30
C TYR A 292 10.64 -37.50 -20.78
N SER A 293 11.79 -37.31 -20.13
CA SER A 293 11.87 -37.10 -18.68
C SER A 293 11.13 -35.83 -18.23
N PHE A 294 11.20 -34.75 -19.02
CA PHE A 294 10.45 -33.53 -18.75
C PHE A 294 8.93 -33.75 -18.85
N ARG A 295 8.46 -34.46 -19.88
CA ARG A 295 7.04 -34.85 -20.01
C ARG A 295 6.58 -35.81 -18.92
N GLN A 296 7.46 -36.70 -18.47
CA GLN A 296 7.21 -37.64 -17.38
C GLN A 296 7.03 -36.90 -16.05
N ALA A 297 7.93 -35.96 -15.73
CA ALA A 297 7.84 -35.13 -14.52
C ALA A 297 6.55 -34.29 -14.48
N LEU A 298 6.17 -33.68 -15.61
CA LEU A 298 4.90 -32.95 -15.72
C LEU A 298 3.66 -33.86 -15.55
N ARG A 299 3.72 -35.13 -15.98
CA ARG A 299 2.64 -36.09 -15.77
C ARG A 299 2.53 -36.54 -14.32
N GLU A 300 3.65 -36.79 -13.66
CA GLU A 300 3.67 -37.22 -12.26
C GLU A 300 3.18 -36.12 -11.32
N GLU A 301 3.49 -34.86 -11.62
CA GLU A 301 2.95 -33.70 -10.92
C GLU A 301 1.44 -33.49 -11.15
N ALA A 302 0.96 -33.79 -12.37
CA ALA A 302 -0.47 -33.75 -12.70
C ALA A 302 -1.28 -34.89 -12.04
N ILE A 303 -0.67 -36.07 -11.83
CA ILE A 303 -1.31 -37.20 -11.14
C ILE A 303 -1.35 -36.95 -9.62
N GLY A 304 -0.32 -36.31 -9.05
CA GLY A 304 -0.30 -35.91 -7.64
C GLY A 304 -1.41 -34.93 -7.24
N LYS A 305 -1.88 -34.08 -8.16
CA LYS A 305 -2.99 -33.12 -7.94
C LYS A 305 -4.40 -33.70 -8.13
N CYS A 306 -4.54 -34.94 -8.59
CA CYS A 306 -5.86 -35.57 -8.81
C CYS A 306 -6.25 -36.60 -7.72
N ILE A 307 -5.43 -36.81 -6.68
CA ILE A 307 -5.69 -37.81 -5.61
C ILE A 307 -5.92 -37.14 -4.22
N THR A 308 -6.12 -35.83 -4.15
CA THR A 308 -6.57 -35.10 -2.94
C THR A 308 -7.75 -34.22 -3.28
#